data_AF-A0A8X6K9Y9-F1
#
_entry.id   AF-A0A8X6K9Y9-F1
#
_cell.length_a   1.000
_cell.length_b   1.000
_cell.length_c   1.000
_cell.angle_alpha   90.00
_cell.angle_beta   90.00
_cell.angle_gamma   90.00
#
_symmetry.space_group_name_H-M   'P 1'
#
loop_
_entity.id
_entity.type
_entity.pdbx_description
1 polymer ?
#
loop_
_entity_poly.entity_id
_entity_poly.type
_entity_poly.pdbx_seq_one_letter_code
_entity_poly.pdbx_strand_id
1 'polypeptide(L)'
;DIFSHNLYPTEHGEQYYKELLEKIGFKDVRVTEKERRLPYDTEEDFEEIFIEGLVSNFEISREDSETFKAEVLELFEKTFGRYEGKLCYVTVHLNLFGVKPMESSDFKSKETTVV
;
A
#
# COMPACT_ATOMS: atom_id res chain seq x y z
N ASP A 1 -4.51 -6.97 24.23
CA ASP A 1 -4.80 -7.03 22.79
C ASP A 1 -4.91 -5.60 22.28
N ILE A 2 -3.76 -4.97 22.00
CA ILE A 2 -3.65 -3.50 21.76
C ILE A 2 -3.25 -3.22 20.30
N PHE A 3 -3.02 -4.27 19.50
CA PHE A 3 -2.44 -4.16 18.16
C PHE A 3 -3.40 -4.60 17.05
N SER A 4 -4.63 -5.01 17.37
CA SER A 4 -5.57 -5.53 16.37
C SER A 4 -6.34 -4.44 15.62
N HIS A 5 -6.29 -3.17 16.02
CA HIS A 5 -7.02 -2.09 15.34
C HIS A 5 -6.14 -0.86 15.10
N ASN A 6 -5.92 -0.56 13.81
CA ASN A 6 -5.46 0.72 13.25
C ASN A 6 -4.01 1.12 13.54
N LEU A 7 -3.05 0.39 12.97
CA LEU A 7 -1.75 0.99 12.65
C LEU A 7 -1.97 1.94 11.46
N TYR A 8 -2.16 3.23 11.79
CA TYR A 8 -2.46 4.35 10.88
C TYR A 8 -3.87 4.33 10.26
N PRO A 9 -4.86 5.01 10.86
CA PRO A 9 -6.10 5.30 10.14
C PRO A 9 -5.74 6.18 8.94
N THR A 10 -5.83 5.63 7.73
CA THR A 10 -5.84 6.45 6.53
C THR A 10 -7.02 7.42 6.66
N GLU A 11 -6.80 8.73 6.48
CA GLU A 11 -7.90 9.73 6.51
C GLU A 11 -9.05 9.35 5.55
N HIS A 12 -8.72 8.55 4.54
CA HIS A 12 -9.60 8.09 3.48
C HIS A 12 -9.48 6.58 3.28
N GLY A 13 -10.53 5.83 3.64
CA GLY A 13 -10.63 4.38 3.44
C GLY A 13 -11.44 4.00 2.18
N GLU A 14 -11.85 2.73 2.09
CA GLU A 14 -12.55 2.16 0.91
C GLU A 14 -13.71 3.03 0.39
N GLN A 15 -14.58 3.48 1.31
CA GLN A 15 -15.81 4.19 0.97
C GLN A 15 -15.52 5.55 0.31
N TYR A 16 -14.53 6.29 0.81
CA TYR A 16 -14.14 7.59 0.24
C TYR A 16 -13.72 7.44 -1.23
N TYR A 17 -12.84 6.47 -1.52
CA TYR A 17 -12.35 6.28 -2.87
C TYR A 17 -13.41 5.71 -3.80
N LYS A 18 -14.33 4.90 -3.28
CA LYS A 18 -15.48 4.42 -4.06
C LYS A 18 -16.36 5.60 -4.51
N GLU A 19 -16.76 6.45 -3.58
CA GLU A 19 -17.58 7.64 -3.88
C GLU A 19 -16.87 8.60 -4.84
N LEU A 20 -15.57 8.80 -4.65
CA LEU A 20 -14.76 9.64 -5.55
C LEU A 20 -14.76 9.10 -6.98
N LEU A 21 -14.52 7.80 -7.16
CA LEU A 21 -14.48 7.16 -8.48
C LEU A 21 -15.86 7.17 -9.18
N GLU A 22 -16.93 6.91 -8.44
CA GLU A 22 -18.30 7.00 -8.96
C GLU A 22 -18.63 8.44 -9.37
N LYS A 23 -18.22 9.43 -8.57
CA LYS A 23 -18.43 10.86 -8.86
C LYS A 23 -17.72 11.32 -10.14
N ILE A 24 -16.54 10.80 -10.44
CA ILE A 24 -15.81 11.12 -11.68
C ILE A 24 -16.25 10.24 -12.87
N GLY A 25 -17.29 9.42 -12.70
CA GLY A 25 -17.98 8.73 -13.79
C GLY A 25 -17.56 7.27 -14.02
N PHE A 26 -16.73 6.67 -13.17
CA PHE A 26 -16.49 5.23 -13.25
C PHE A 26 -17.74 4.45 -12.83
N LYS A 27 -17.94 3.30 -13.46
CA LYS A 27 -19.01 2.35 -13.14
C LYS A 27 -18.44 1.07 -12.54
N ASP A 28 -19.28 0.29 -11.89
CA ASP A 28 -18.92 -0.98 -11.25
C ASP A 28 -17.71 -0.86 -10.30
N VAL A 29 -17.65 0.26 -9.57
CA VAL A 29 -16.52 0.57 -8.71
C VAL A 29 -16.47 -0.39 -7.52
N ARG A 30 -15.29 -1.00 -7.33
CA ARG A 30 -14.97 -1.82 -6.16
C ARG A 30 -13.66 -1.33 -5.58
N VAL A 31 -13.67 -1.01 -4.30
CA VAL A 31 -12.47 -0.67 -3.55
C VAL A 31 -12.32 -1.72 -2.47
N THR A 32 -11.11 -2.28 -2.33
CA THR A 32 -10.80 -3.25 -1.28
C THR A 32 -9.50 -2.88 -0.59
N GLU A 33 -9.55 -2.82 0.73
CA GLU A 33 -8.44 -2.64 1.63
C GLU A 33 -7.89 -4.01 2.03
N LYS A 34 -6.58 -4.18 1.88
CA LYS A 34 -5.94 -5.45 2.21
C LYS A 34 -4.61 -5.22 2.90
N GLU A 35 -4.52 -5.70 4.13
CA GLU A 35 -3.24 -5.87 4.82
C GLU A 35 -2.37 -6.85 4.03
N ARG A 36 -1.12 -6.46 3.79
CA ARG A 36 -0.08 -7.27 3.19
C ARG A 36 1.11 -7.32 4.13
N ARG A 37 1.67 -8.52 4.26
CA ARG A 37 2.94 -8.76 4.96
C ARG A 37 3.98 -9.08 3.90
N LEU A 38 5.04 -8.30 3.89
CA LEU A 38 6.14 -8.39 2.95
C LEU A 38 7.37 -8.85 3.74
N PRO A 39 7.62 -10.16 3.83
CA PRO A 39 8.79 -10.67 4.52
C PRO A 39 10.06 -10.33 3.74
N TYR A 40 11.11 -9.93 4.45
CA TYR A 40 12.45 -9.76 3.89
C TYR A 40 13.14 -11.11 3.83
N ASP A 41 14.00 -11.31 2.83
CA ASP A 41 14.69 -12.58 2.64
C ASP A 41 15.77 -12.81 3.70
N THR A 42 16.46 -11.74 4.10
CA THR A 42 17.44 -11.74 5.19
C THR A 42 17.20 -10.58 6.17
N GLU A 43 17.80 -10.66 7.36
CA GLU A 43 17.80 -9.54 8.32
C GLU A 43 18.67 -8.38 7.83
N GLU A 44 19.75 -8.68 7.10
CA GLU A 44 20.61 -7.67 6.48
C GLU A 44 19.85 -6.84 5.45
N ASP A 45 19.02 -7.46 4.60
CA ASP A 45 18.16 -6.73 3.65
C ASP A 45 17.17 -5.81 4.36
N PHE A 46 16.67 -6.22 5.53
CA PHE A 46 15.77 -5.38 6.33
C PHE A 46 16.50 -4.17 6.90
N GLU A 47 17.67 -4.36 7.48
CA GLU A 47 18.48 -3.26 8.04
C GLU A 47 18.93 -2.29 6.93
N GLU A 48 19.49 -2.78 5.83
CA GLU A 48 20.03 -1.93 4.78
C GLU A 48 18.96 -1.22 3.97
N ILE A 49 17.89 -1.91 3.56
CA ILE A 49 16.90 -1.30 2.66
C ILE A 49 15.90 -0.48 3.46
N PHE A 50 15.42 -1.05 4.56
CA PHE A 50 14.28 -0.50 5.25
C PHE A 50 14.69 0.44 6.38
N ILE A 51 15.64 0.06 7.24
CA ILE A 51 16.06 0.92 8.35
C ILE A 51 16.86 2.12 7.83
N GLU A 52 17.89 1.93 7.00
CA GLU A 52 18.64 3.09 6.44
C GLU A 52 17.72 4.00 5.60
N GLY A 53 16.86 3.39 4.77
CA GLY A 53 15.87 4.12 3.98
C GLY A 53 14.92 4.94 4.85
N LEU A 54 14.40 4.36 5.93
CA LEU A 54 13.50 5.04 6.86
C LEU A 54 14.21 6.16 7.62
N VAL A 55 15.37 5.87 8.20
CA VAL A 55 16.17 6.81 9.01
C VAL A 55 16.59 8.03 8.18
N SER A 56 16.83 7.86 6.88
CA SER A 56 17.16 8.97 5.98
C SER A 56 16.06 10.05 5.87
N ASN A 57 14.83 9.75 6.28
CA ASN A 57 13.71 10.71 6.30
C ASN A 57 13.70 11.60 7.55
N PHE A 58 14.58 11.33 8.52
CA PHE A 58 14.65 12.08 9.78
C PHE A 58 15.92 12.94 9.81
N GLU A 59 15.81 14.16 10.34
CA GLU A 59 16.97 15.03 10.57
C GLU A 59 17.69 14.61 11.85
N ILE A 60 18.55 13.59 11.75
CA ILE A 60 19.27 13.02 12.88
C ILE A 60 20.75 13.38 12.77
N SER A 61 21.35 13.72 13.91
CA SER A 61 22.78 13.97 13.99
C SER A 61 23.55 12.69 13.64
N ARG A 62 24.77 12.83 13.11
CA ARG A 62 25.63 11.67 12.84
C ARG A 62 25.96 10.89 14.12
N GLU A 63 26.05 11.59 15.25
CA GLU A 63 26.38 10.99 16.55
C GLU A 63 25.24 10.14 17.10
N ASP A 64 23.99 10.50 16.80
CA ASP A 64 22.79 9.80 17.29
C ASP A 64 22.25 8.75 16.31
N SER A 65 22.77 8.72 15.07
CA SER A 65 22.23 7.89 13.99
C SER A 65 22.20 6.39 14.33
N GLU A 66 23.26 5.86 14.93
CA GLU A 66 23.35 4.43 15.27
C GLU A 66 22.41 4.05 16.42
N THR A 67 22.29 4.91 17.43
CA THR A 67 21.32 4.71 18.53
C THR A 67 19.90 4.75 17.99
N PHE A 68 19.58 5.71 17.12
CA PHE A 68 18.25 5.82 16.52
C PHE A 68 17.91 4.61 15.64
N LYS A 69 18.85 4.10 14.84
CA LYS A 69 18.65 2.87 14.06
C LYS A 69 18.27 1.69 14.95
N ALA A 70 18.98 1.51 16.07
CA ALA A 70 18.68 0.44 17.02
C ALA A 70 17.28 0.59 17.65
N GLU A 71 16.89 1.81 18.04
CA GLU A 71 15.56 2.08 18.59
C GLU A 71 14.44 1.83 17.56
N VAL A 72 14.65 2.24 16.31
CA VAL A 72 13.72 1.98 15.20
C VAL A 72 13.61 0.47 14.96
N LEU A 73 14.72 -0.25 14.91
CA LEU A 73 14.73 -1.71 14.73
C LEU A 73 13.92 -2.41 15.82
N GLU A 74 14.15 -2.10 17.10
CA GLU A 74 13.39 -2.67 18.22
C GLU A 74 11.90 -2.35 18.11
N LEU A 75 11.55 -1.11 17.76
CA LEU A 75 10.16 -0.71 17.56
C LEU A 75 9.50 -1.49 16.42
N PHE A 76 10.23 -1.72 15.32
CA PHE A 76 9.75 -2.48 14.17
C PHE A 76 9.50 -3.95 14.52
N GLU A 77 10.46 -4.60 15.17
CA GLU A 77 10.31 -6.00 15.60
C GLU A 77 9.09 -6.17 16.53
N LYS A 78 8.88 -5.21 17.44
CA LYS A 78 7.75 -5.23 18.37
C LYS A 78 6.40 -4.98 17.69
N THR A 79 6.37 -4.13 16.66
CA THR A 79 5.13 -3.68 16.01
C THR A 79 4.68 -4.62 14.91
N PHE A 80 5.61 -5.06 14.07
CA PHE A 80 5.31 -5.83 12.86
C PHE A 80 5.63 -7.32 13.03
N GLY A 81 6.49 -7.65 13.99
CA GLY A 81 6.82 -9.03 14.33
C GLY A 81 7.54 -9.76 13.20
N ARG A 82 7.39 -11.08 13.22
CA ARG A 82 7.91 -11.98 12.18
C ARG A 82 6.77 -12.71 11.50
N TYR A 83 6.84 -12.81 10.17
CA TYR A 83 5.95 -13.64 9.38
C TYR A 83 6.75 -14.81 8.82
N GLU A 84 6.33 -16.03 9.14
CA GLU A 84 7.05 -17.26 8.75
C GLU A 84 8.53 -17.27 9.18
N GLY A 85 8.83 -16.67 10.35
CA GLY A 85 10.18 -16.58 10.90
C GLY A 85 11.05 -15.44 10.35
N LYS A 86 10.57 -14.74 9.32
CA LYS A 86 11.26 -13.59 8.70
C LYS A 86 10.72 -12.27 9.23
N LEU A 87 11.59 -11.27 9.37
CA LEU A 87 11.15 -9.89 9.59
C LEU A 87 10.27 -9.45 8.42
N CYS A 88 9.18 -8.76 8.71
CA CYS A 88 8.24 -8.35 7.66
C CYS A 88 7.81 -6.90 7.83
N TYR A 89 7.65 -6.23 6.69
CA TYR A 89 6.96 -4.96 6.63
C TYR A 89 5.46 -5.22 6.45
N VAL A 90 4.64 -4.60 7.28
CA VAL A 90 3.17 -4.67 7.16
C VAL A 90 2.68 -3.37 6.55
N THR A 91 1.89 -3.50 5.49
CA THR A 91 1.31 -2.38 4.78
C THR A 91 -0.15 -2.65 4.44
N VAL A 92 -0.93 -1.59 4.32
CA VAL A 92 -2.34 -1.65 3.92
C VAL A 92 -2.44 -1.13 2.50
N HIS A 93 -2.89 -1.99 1.58
CA HIS A 93 -3.09 -1.61 0.18
C HIS A 93 -4.57 -1.38 -0.09
N LEU A 94 -4.91 -0.19 -0.59
CA LEU A 94 -6.20 0.09 -1.22
C LEU A 94 -6.13 -0.28 -2.70
N ASN A 95 -6.93 -1.26 -3.10
CA ASN A 95 -7.04 -1.70 -4.49
C ASN A 95 -8.33 -1.14 -5.09
N LEU A 96 -8.22 -0.35 -6.16
CA LEU A 96 -9.33 0.35 -6.77
C LEU A 96 -9.61 -0.26 -8.15
N PHE A 97 -10.83 -0.75 -8.36
CA PHE A 97 -11.30 -1.29 -9.62
C PHE A 97 -12.52 -0.50 -10.09
N GLY A 98 -12.60 -0.24 -11.39
CA GLY A 98 -13.76 0.41 -12.00
C GLY A 98 -13.68 0.38 -13.51
N VAL A 99 -14.84 0.51 -14.16
CA VAL A 99 -14.96 0.56 -15.62
C VAL A 99 -15.23 2.00 -16.02
N LYS A 100 -14.35 2.58 -16.85
CA LYS A 100 -14.65 3.87 -17.48
C LYS A 100 -15.69 3.65 -18.57
N PRO A 101 -16.86 4.34 -18.52
CA PRO A 101 -17.83 4.24 -19.61
C PRO A 101 -17.18 4.75 -20.90
N MET A 102 -17.17 3.93 -21.94
CA MET A 102 -16.83 4.41 -23.28
C MET A 102 -17.95 5.33 -23.74
N GLU A 103 -17.62 6.55 -24.15
CA GLU A 103 -18.54 7.31 -25.00
C GLU A 103 -18.76 6.48 -26.26
N SER A 104 -20.02 6.20 -26.59
CA SER A 104 -20.38 5.56 -27.84
C SER A 104 -20.08 6.53 -28.98
N SER A 105 -18.82 6.64 -29.40
CA SER A 105 -18.47 7.23 -30.68
C SER A 105 -18.78 6.21 -31.77
N ASP A 106 -19.95 6.37 -32.39
CA ASP A 106 -20.31 5.93 -33.74
C ASP A 106 -19.54 4.72 -34.30
N PHE A 107 -19.76 3.53 -33.73
CA PHE A 107 -19.43 2.30 -34.45
C PHE A 107 -20.52 2.06 -35.51
N LYS A 108 -20.49 2.83 -36.60
CA LYS A 108 -21.20 2.47 -37.83
C LYS A 108 -20.56 1.18 -38.34
N SER A 109 -21.12 0.05 -37.94
CA SER A 109 -20.88 -1.22 -38.62
C SER A 109 -21.27 -1.04 -40.08
N LYS A 110 -20.29 -0.93 -40.97
CA LYS A 110 -20.52 -1.21 -42.39
C LYS A 110 -20.80 -2.71 -42.48
N GLU A 111 -22.09 -3.06 -42.60
CA GLU A 111 -22.47 -4.34 -43.19
C GLU A 111 -21.74 -4.45 -44.53
N THR A 112 -20.79 -5.38 -44.61
CA THR A 112 -20.19 -5.77 -45.88
C THR A 112 -21.04 -6.91 -46.40
N THR A 113 -22.01 -6.60 -47.27
CA THR A 113 -22.66 -7.60 -48.11
C THR A 113 -21.60 -8.12 -49.09
N VAL A 114 -21.20 -9.37 -48.91
CA VAL A 114 -20.42 -10.11 -49.92
C VAL A 114 -21.41 -10.52 -51.01
N VAL A 115 -21.22 -10.00 -52.23
CA VAL A 115 -21.81 -10.54 -53.47
C VAL A 115 -20.70 -11.21 -54.24
#